data_AF-A0A958DMM4-F1
#
_entry.id   AF-A0A958DMM4-F1
#
_cell.length_a   1.000
_cell.length_b   1.000
_cell.length_c   1.000
_cell.angle_alpha   90.00
_cell.angle_beta   90.00
_cell.angle_gamma   90.00
#
_symmetry.space_group_name_H-M   'P 1'
#
loop_
_entity.id
_entity.type
_entity.pdbx_description
1 polymer ?
#
loop_
_entity_poly.entity_id
_entity_poly.type
_entity_poly.pdbx_seq_one_letter_code
_entity_poly.pdbx_strand_id
1 'polypeptide(L)'
;MKRYLTLGFIALGLWLVSSCSSDDQMTVARIGDYRITTAEFTERLKEDFRNKPLANVTMEEKRSTLEKMLDERRKLMYAAENNLGEDDAEYQAEYNYNVSRLIALGLYEEVVIDAVAPERLLKQYYNWKHQQV
;
A
#
# COMPACT_ATOMS: atom_id res chain seq x y z
N MET A 1 37.60 1.15 -41.10
CA MET A 1 36.97 2.24 -40.30
C MET A 1 35.43 2.27 -40.33
N LYS A 2 34.70 1.41 -41.06
CA LYS A 2 33.22 1.39 -41.05
C LYS A 2 32.58 0.48 -39.98
N ARG A 3 33.34 -0.39 -39.31
CA ARG A 3 32.83 -1.38 -38.36
C ARG A 3 32.61 -0.86 -36.93
N TYR A 4 33.28 0.23 -36.55
CA TYR A 4 33.13 0.83 -35.22
C TYR A 4 31.97 1.83 -35.14
N LEU A 5 31.49 2.32 -36.30
CA LEU A 5 30.41 3.28 -36.40
C LEU A 5 29.03 2.62 -36.16
N THR A 6 28.89 1.34 -36.49
CA THR A 6 27.69 0.54 -36.22
C THR A 6 27.59 0.06 -34.78
N LEU A 7 28.71 -0.14 -34.08
CA LEU A 7 28.72 -0.53 -32.66
C LEU A 7 28.34 0.64 -31.74
N GLY A 8 28.70 1.88 -32.09
CA GLY A 8 28.29 3.06 -31.33
C GLY A 8 26.77 3.33 -31.36
N PHE A 9 26.12 3.05 -32.49
CA PHE A 9 24.67 3.25 -32.63
C PHE A 9 23.83 2.22 -31.86
N ILE A 10 24.32 0.99 -31.74
CA ILE A 10 23.63 -0.08 -30.97
C ILE A 10 23.74 0.20 -29.46
N ALA A 11 24.88 0.72 -28.99
CA ALA A 11 25.05 1.11 -27.59
C ALA A 11 24.20 2.33 -27.20
N LEU A 12 24.02 3.30 -28.11
CA LEU A 12 23.13 4.45 -27.88
C LEU A 12 21.65 4.05 -27.89
N GLY A 13 21.26 3.08 -28.72
CA GLY A 13 19.90 2.53 -28.77
C GLY A 13 19.51 1.77 -27.50
N LEU A 14 20.44 1.02 -26.89
CA LEU A 14 20.22 0.30 -25.64
C LEU A 14 20.07 1.22 -24.42
N TRP A 15 20.65 2.42 -24.46
CA TRP A 15 20.53 3.38 -23.37
C TRP A 15 19.16 4.09 -23.34
N LEU A 16 18.51 4.23 -24.49
CA LEU A 16 17.16 4.83 -24.60
C LEU A 16 16.03 3.91 -24.12
N VAL A 17 16.24 2.59 -24.08
CA VAL A 17 15.24 1.63 -23.56
C VAL A 17 15.27 1.51 -22.03
N SER A 18 16.32 2.04 -21.38
CA SER A 18 16.45 2.05 -19.92
C SER A 18 15.64 3.17 -19.24
N SER A 19 14.99 4.05 -19.99
CA SER A 19 14.03 5.03 -19.47
C SER A 19 12.58 4.58 -19.67
N CYS A 20 12.31 3.30 -19.44
CA CYS A 20 10.96 2.85 -19.11
C CYS A 20 10.72 3.32 -17.67
N SER A 21 10.18 4.53 -17.51
CA SER A 21 9.75 5.03 -16.20
C SER A 21 8.83 3.97 -15.59
N SER A 22 9.21 3.46 -14.41
CA SER A 22 8.41 2.50 -13.65
C SER A 22 6.94 2.92 -13.65
N ASP A 23 6.08 2.08 -14.20
CA ASP A 23 4.63 2.32 -14.35
C ASP A 23 3.98 2.74 -13.02
N ASP A 24 4.58 2.35 -11.89
CA ASP A 24 4.20 2.63 -10.50
C ASP A 24 4.14 4.12 -10.13
N GLN A 25 4.81 5.00 -10.88
CA GLN A 25 4.82 6.45 -10.61
C GLN A 25 3.84 7.23 -11.49
N MET A 26 3.12 6.56 -12.41
CA MET A 26 2.16 7.24 -13.27
C MET A 26 0.99 7.77 -12.46
N THR A 27 0.60 9.03 -12.71
CA THR A 27 -0.53 9.65 -12.01
C THR A 27 -1.85 9.18 -12.63
N VAL A 28 -2.73 8.62 -11.81
CA VAL A 28 -4.09 8.20 -12.18
C VAL A 28 -5.07 9.35 -11.99
N ALA A 29 -4.92 10.14 -10.93
CA ALA A 29 -5.74 11.32 -10.66
C ALA A 29 -4.97 12.34 -9.80
N ARG A 30 -5.44 13.59 -9.78
CA ARG A 30 -4.86 14.68 -8.99
C ARG A 30 -5.96 15.49 -8.32
N ILE A 31 -5.73 15.88 -7.06
CA ILE A 31 -6.58 16.80 -6.31
C ILE A 31 -5.71 17.81 -5.55
N GLY A 32 -5.78 19.09 -5.95
CA GLY A 32 -4.84 20.10 -5.48
C GLY A 32 -3.40 19.67 -5.75
N ASP A 33 -2.59 19.57 -4.70
CA ASP A 33 -1.21 19.09 -4.77
C ASP A 33 -1.04 17.60 -4.53
N TYR A 34 -2.11 16.91 -4.12
CA TYR A 34 -2.08 15.46 -3.93
C TYR A 34 -2.28 14.73 -5.27
N ARG A 35 -1.48 13.69 -5.50
CA ARG A 35 -1.54 12.84 -6.69
C ARG A 35 -1.83 11.41 -6.24
N ILE A 36 -2.79 10.78 -6.90
CA ILE A 36 -3.01 9.33 -6.78
C ILE A 36 -2.18 8.67 -7.87
N THR A 37 -1.21 7.87 -7.45
CA THR A 37 -0.36 7.08 -8.34
C THR A 37 -1.05 5.77 -8.73
N THR A 38 -0.54 5.14 -9.79
CA THR A 38 -0.92 3.78 -10.19
C THR A 38 -0.66 2.78 -9.08
N ALA A 39 0.47 2.87 -8.37
CA ALA A 39 0.79 1.99 -7.26
C ALA A 39 -0.23 2.09 -6.13
N GLU A 40 -0.55 3.31 -5.67
CA GLU A 40 -1.57 3.53 -4.63
C GLU A 40 -2.96 3.03 -5.08
N PHE A 41 -3.33 3.32 -6.33
CA PHE A 41 -4.62 2.89 -6.87
C PHE A 41 -4.70 1.36 -6.97
N THR A 42 -3.65 0.71 -7.46
CA THR A 42 -3.55 -0.74 -7.55
C THR A 42 -3.62 -1.39 -6.17
N GLU A 43 -2.92 -0.84 -5.18
CA GLU A 43 -2.98 -1.37 -3.81
C GLU A 43 -4.37 -1.24 -3.23
N ARG A 44 -5.02 -0.09 -3.40
CA ARG A 44 -6.40 0.10 -2.96
C ARG A 44 -7.38 -0.87 -3.63
N LEU A 45 -7.19 -1.16 -4.92
CA LEU A 45 -7.99 -2.18 -5.61
C LEU A 45 -7.78 -3.58 -5.04
N LYS A 46 -6.56 -3.94 -4.61
CA LYS A 46 -6.32 -5.24 -3.94
C LYS A 46 -7.03 -5.28 -2.59
N GLU A 47 -7.03 -4.18 -1.86
CA GLU A 47 -7.71 -4.07 -0.56
C GLU A 47 -9.24 -4.19 -0.70
N ASP A 48 -9.83 -3.47 -1.66
CA ASP A 48 -11.27 -3.47 -1.93
C ASP A 48 -11.75 -4.81 -2.49
N PHE A 49 -10.90 -5.49 -3.29
CA PHE A 49 -11.26 -6.70 -4.04
C PHE A 49 -10.33 -7.90 -3.74
N ARG A 50 -10.07 -8.19 -2.46
CA ARG A 50 -9.16 -9.27 -2.01
C ARG A 50 -9.41 -10.65 -2.62
N ASN A 51 -10.68 -10.96 -2.91
CA ASN A 51 -11.11 -12.27 -3.40
C ASN A 51 -11.19 -12.33 -4.95
N LYS A 52 -10.78 -11.29 -5.65
CA LYS A 52 -10.95 -11.16 -7.10
C LYS A 52 -9.61 -10.74 -7.75
N PRO A 53 -9.16 -11.42 -8.81
CA PRO A 53 -8.01 -10.95 -9.58
C PRO A 53 -8.26 -9.56 -10.14
N LEU A 54 -7.27 -8.66 -10.06
CA LEU A 54 -7.38 -7.29 -10.56
C LEU A 54 -7.74 -7.19 -12.05
N ALA A 55 -7.32 -8.18 -12.84
CA ALA A 55 -7.67 -8.29 -14.26
C ALA A 55 -9.19 -8.42 -14.50
N ASN A 56 -9.92 -8.97 -13.51
CA ASN A 56 -11.36 -9.18 -13.59
C ASN A 56 -12.17 -8.01 -12.98
N VAL A 57 -11.50 -7.03 -12.38
CA VAL A 57 -12.17 -5.84 -11.83
C VAL A 57 -12.65 -4.97 -12.99
N THR A 58 -13.95 -4.69 -13.02
CA THR A 58 -14.58 -3.95 -14.11
C THR A 58 -14.16 -2.47 -14.09
N MET A 59 -14.41 -1.77 -15.19
CA MET A 59 -14.11 -0.34 -15.26
C MET A 59 -14.96 0.48 -14.28
N GLU A 60 -16.20 0.06 -14.03
CA GLU A 60 -17.10 0.69 -13.06
C GLU A 60 -16.61 0.49 -11.62
N GLU A 61 -16.15 -0.71 -11.29
CA GLU A 61 -15.54 -1.02 -9.99
C GLU A 61 -14.28 -0.18 -9.78
N LYS A 62 -13.39 -0.12 -10.78
CA LYS A 62 -12.18 0.72 -10.76
C LYS A 62 -12.52 2.20 -10.55
N ARG A 63 -13.52 2.71 -11.28
CA ARG A 63 -14.00 4.09 -11.15
C ARG A 63 -14.54 4.35 -9.75
N SER A 64 -15.34 3.43 -9.20
CA SER A 64 -15.90 3.57 -7.85
C SER A 64 -14.80 3.62 -6.79
N THR A 65 -13.77 2.77 -6.88
CA THR A 65 -12.61 2.84 -5.97
C THR A 65 -11.88 4.17 -6.10
N LEU A 66 -11.63 4.65 -7.32
CA LEU A 66 -10.96 5.94 -7.52
C LEU A 66 -11.78 7.11 -6.95
N GLU A 67 -13.10 7.11 -7.15
CA GLU A 67 -14.01 8.11 -6.59
C GLU A 67 -13.99 8.11 -5.06
N LYS A 68 -13.96 6.93 -4.43
CA LYS A 68 -13.81 6.81 -2.96
C LYS A 68 -12.49 7.41 -2.48
N MET A 69 -11.37 7.09 -3.13
CA MET A 69 -10.06 7.65 -2.77
C MET A 69 -10.04 9.17 -2.86
N LEU A 70 -10.63 9.72 -3.94
CA LEU A 70 -10.76 11.17 -4.11
C LEU A 70 -11.66 11.80 -3.02
N ASP A 71 -12.76 11.14 -2.66
CA ASP A 71 -13.66 11.62 -1.63
C ASP A 71 -13.04 11.60 -0.23
N GLU A 72 -12.36 10.51 0.12
CA GLU A 72 -11.56 10.41 1.34
C GLU A 72 -10.51 11.54 1.40
N ARG A 73 -9.83 11.81 0.28
CA ARG A 73 -8.85 12.90 0.24
C ARG A 73 -9.49 14.28 0.39
N ARG A 74 -10.66 14.51 -0.21
CA ARG A 74 -11.43 15.77 -0.01
C ARG A 74 -11.80 15.97 1.45
N LYS A 75 -12.27 14.93 2.13
CA LYS A 75 -12.60 14.99 3.55
C LYS A 75 -11.39 15.32 4.41
N LEU A 76 -10.23 14.71 4.12
CA LEU A 76 -8.99 15.01 4.83
C LEU A 76 -8.51 16.44 4.61
N MET A 77 -8.58 16.94 3.37
CA MET A 77 -8.24 18.34 3.08
C MET A 77 -9.17 19.29 3.81
N TYR A 78 -10.47 19.04 3.78
CA TYR A 78 -11.45 19.84 4.52
C TYR A 78 -11.19 19.80 6.03
N ALA A 79 -10.90 18.63 6.59
CA ALA A 79 -10.57 18.50 8.01
C ALA A 79 -9.32 19.31 8.38
N ALA A 80 -8.28 19.25 7.56
CA ALA A 80 -7.06 20.02 7.77
C ALA A 80 -7.28 21.54 7.65
N GLU A 81 -8.03 21.99 6.65
CA GLU A 81 -8.35 23.41 6.45
C GLU A 81 -9.17 24.01 7.61
N ASN A 82 -9.94 23.17 8.32
CA ASN A 82 -10.79 23.58 9.43
C ASN A 82 -10.22 23.18 10.81
N ASN A 83 -8.96 22.70 10.87
CA ASN A 83 -8.29 22.22 12.09
C ASN A 83 -9.17 21.24 12.90
N LEU A 84 -9.93 20.39 12.22
CA LEU A 84 -10.83 19.45 12.89
C LEU A 84 -10.01 18.44 13.70
N GLY A 85 -10.23 18.41 15.02
CA GLY A 85 -9.60 17.46 15.94
C GLY A 85 -8.31 17.95 16.61
N GLU A 86 -7.75 19.10 16.22
CA GLU A 86 -6.51 19.59 16.86
C GLU A 86 -6.71 19.91 18.35
N ASP A 87 -7.83 20.54 18.70
CA ASP A 87 -8.17 20.91 20.08
C ASP A 87 -9.09 19.90 20.79
N ASP A 88 -9.48 18.82 20.11
CA ASP A 88 -10.39 17.81 20.67
C ASP A 88 -9.60 16.75 21.45
N ALA A 89 -9.76 16.74 22.77
CA ALA A 89 -9.04 15.83 23.66
C ALA A 89 -9.33 14.34 23.39
N GLU A 90 -10.54 13.99 22.94
CA GLU A 90 -10.90 12.62 22.60
C GLU A 90 -10.21 12.19 21.30
N TYR A 91 -10.21 13.06 20.28
CA TYR A 91 -9.47 12.83 19.05
C TYR A 91 -7.97 12.66 19.31
N GLN A 92 -7.37 13.54 20.12
CA GLN A 92 -5.95 13.47 20.43
C GLN A 92 -5.59 12.20 21.20
N ALA A 93 -6.45 11.74 22.12
CA ALA A 93 -6.25 10.48 22.83
C ALA A 93 -6.26 9.29 21.86
N GLU A 94 -7.24 9.23 20.96
CA GLU A 94 -7.37 8.17 19.95
C GLU A 94 -6.21 8.19 18.94
N TYR A 95 -5.78 9.38 18.51
CA TYR A 95 -4.62 9.54 17.63
C TYR A 95 -3.35 8.97 18.29
N ASN A 96 -3.06 9.38 19.53
CA ASN A 96 -1.88 8.93 20.27
C ASN A 96 -1.89 7.42 20.53
N TYR A 97 -3.06 6.87 20.83
CA TYR A 97 -3.24 5.42 20.97
C TYR A 97 -2.90 4.69 19.66
N ASN A 98 -3.43 5.15 18.53
CA ASN A 98 -3.17 4.52 17.23
C ASN A 98 -1.72 4.62 16.80
N VAL A 99 -1.07 5.77 17.01
CA VAL A 99 0.38 5.94 16.76
C VAL A 99 1.18 4.94 17.60
N SER A 100 0.90 4.86 18.89
CA SER A 100 1.59 3.93 19.81
C SER A 100 1.41 2.46 19.38
N ARG A 101 0.20 2.10 18.96
CA ARG A 101 -0.12 0.76 18.45
C ARG A 101 0.65 0.42 17.18
N LEU A 102 0.75 1.35 16.22
CA LEU A 102 1.49 1.15 14.98
C LEU A 102 3.00 0.99 15.23
N ILE A 103 3.57 1.79 16.15
CA ILE A 103 4.98 1.66 16.56
C ILE A 103 5.22 0.28 17.20
N ALA A 104 4.33 -0.18 18.07
CA ALA A 104 4.46 -1.49 18.71
C ALA A 104 4.39 -2.65 17.69
N LEU A 105 3.53 -2.55 16.67
CA LEU A 105 3.46 -3.52 15.58
C LEU A 105 4.75 -3.54 14.75
N GLY A 106 5.27 -2.38 14.38
CA GLY A 106 6.55 -2.29 13.65
C GLY A 106 7.72 -2.86 14.44
N LEU A 107 7.79 -2.58 15.75
CA LEU A 107 8.79 -3.17 16.64
C LEU A 107 8.66 -4.70 16.72
N TYR A 108 7.43 -5.23 16.76
CA TYR A 108 7.20 -6.67 16.76
C TYR A 108 7.72 -7.31 15.46
N GLU A 109 7.47 -6.70 14.31
CA GLU A 109 7.99 -7.18 13.02
C GLU A 109 9.52 -7.17 12.93
N GLU A 110 10.19 -6.20 13.56
CA GLU A 110 11.66 -6.12 13.60
C GLU A 110 12.29 -7.10 14.59
N VAL A 111 11.67 -7.27 15.77
CA VAL A 111 12.22 -8.09 16.87
C VAL A 111 11.85 -9.58 16.71
N VAL A 112 10.69 -9.89 16.14
CA VAL A 112 10.20 -11.26 15.96
C VAL A 112 10.49 -11.72 14.53
N ILE A 113 11.76 -12.07 14.30
CA ILE A 113 12.27 -12.53 13.00
C ILE A 113 11.69 -13.90 12.60
N ASP A 114 11.27 -14.71 13.57
CA ASP A 114 10.63 -16.01 13.32
C ASP A 114 9.91 -16.51 14.58
N ALA A 115 8.59 -16.32 14.65
CA ALA A 115 7.76 -16.99 15.66
C ALA A 115 7.55 -18.46 15.25
N VAL A 116 8.61 -19.28 15.27
CA VAL A 116 8.48 -20.73 15.07
C VAL A 116 7.86 -21.32 16.33
N ALA A 117 6.54 -21.51 16.33
CA ALA A 117 5.89 -22.32 17.34
C ALA A 117 6.40 -23.78 17.21
N PRO A 118 7.12 -24.33 18.20
CA PRO A 118 7.61 -25.70 18.12
C PRO A 118 6.43 -26.67 17.99
N GLU A 119 6.58 -27.71 17.18
CA GLU A 119 5.53 -28.72 16.94
C GLU A 119 4.97 -29.31 18.25
N ARG A 120 5.81 -29.41 19.29
CA ARG A 120 5.41 -29.81 20.64
C ARG A 120 4.34 -28.90 21.24
N LEU A 121 4.48 -27.57 21.12
CA LEU A 121 3.49 -26.62 21.63
C LEU A 121 2.18 -26.70 20.83
N LEU A 122 2.27 -26.88 19.52
CA LEU A 122 1.09 -27.09 18.66
C LEU A 122 0.33 -28.36 19.05
N LYS A 123 1.03 -29.47 19.28
CA LYS A 123 0.45 -30.75 19.77
C LYS A 123 -0.18 -30.60 21.16
N GLN A 124 0.47 -29.89 22.09
CA GLN A 124 -0.09 -29.63 23.42
C GLN A 124 -1.39 -28.83 23.35
N TYR A 125 -1.40 -27.76 22.56
CA TYR A 125 -2.61 -26.95 22.35
C TYR A 125 -3.73 -27.75 21.70
N TYR A 126 -3.42 -28.53 20.66
CA TYR A 126 -4.39 -29.40 19.99
C TYR A 126 -5.04 -30.39 20.97
N ASN A 127 -4.24 -31.08 21.78
CA ASN A 127 -4.73 -32.05 22.75
C ASN A 127 -5.60 -31.38 23.83
N TRP A 128 -5.18 -30.23 24.37
CA TRP A 128 -5.97 -29.49 25.34
C TRP A 128 -7.35 -29.08 24.79
N LYS A 129 -7.40 -28.56 23.54
CA LYS A 129 -8.64 -28.15 22.89
C LYS A 129 -9.62 -29.31 22.66
N HIS A 130 -9.11 -30.50 22.32
CA HIS A 130 -9.94 -31.68 22.04
C HIS A 130 -10.26 -32.52 23.28
N GLN A 131 -9.69 -32.21 24.44
CA GLN A 131 -10.05 -32.82 25.73
C GLN A 131 -11.18 -32.07 26.46
N GLN A 132 -11.56 -30.87 26.00
CA GLN A 132 -12.67 -30.09 26.56
C GLN A 132 -14.01 -30.29 25.81
N VAL A 133 -14.09 -31.31 24.95
CA VAL A 133 -15.32 -31.79 24.30
C VAL A 133 -15.64 -33.17 24.85
#